data_AF-A0A2E3CQ51-F1
#
_entry.id   AF-A0A2E3CQ51-F1
#
_cell.length_a   1.000
_cell.length_b   1.000
_cell.length_c   1.000
_cell.angle_alpha   90.00
_cell.angle_beta   90.00
_cell.angle_gamma   90.00
#
_symmetry.space_group_name_H-M   'P 1'
#
loop_
_entity.id
_entity.type
_entity.pdbx_description
1 polymer ?
#
loop_
_entity_poly.entity_id
_entity_poly.type
_entity_poly.pdbx_seq_one_letter_code
_entity_poly.pdbx_strand_id
1 'polypeptide(L)'
;MIYAATTERSIAMVLLAVVVVGWAIYVFVNIRRSKSEIGSEIELAANRGSLPDDEVLEGSRLEQVQAFGVLMLLIIALVLPIYWLREGGRRAGAEVGFGERAAAAGERLAEELECVVCHGADLGGANYAPVVLDIGNQFSDEETYIVKTTWRAPALDTVFARFDTDAENLDEVDEVRQILNYGRGVMPAWGLPGGGPLTSQEVDNLIAWLWRERISDDDASQQALQAKETAMAAHPEKSEGQVLFELHCARCHTPRWPARGPAQLPNNGGEVEVIPGPAGSGRYGPALNAVSLERLFPDIEDQISFITSGAADNVAYGEFARLGNYGMPGFGRILTQEEIRAISEYERGLDQAEQSTVQFAELHTSKDDQ
;
A
#
# COMPACT_ATOMS: atom_id res chain seq x y z
N MET A 1 6.85 -14.46 34.22
CA MET A 1 6.81 -14.29 32.75
C MET A 1 7.89 -15.17 32.14
N ILE A 2 7.52 -16.32 31.60
CA ILE A 2 8.42 -17.14 30.79
C ILE A 2 8.22 -16.62 29.37
N TYR A 3 9.19 -15.84 28.87
CA TYR A 3 9.22 -15.47 27.46
C TYR A 3 9.25 -16.75 26.64
N ALA A 4 8.28 -16.93 25.73
CA ALA A 4 8.33 -18.01 24.75
C ALA A 4 9.65 -17.86 23.97
N ALA A 5 10.61 -18.74 24.24
CA ALA A 5 11.88 -18.73 23.55
C ALA A 5 11.59 -19.12 22.10
N THR A 6 11.92 -18.24 21.15
CA THR A 6 11.93 -18.60 19.73
C THR A 6 12.75 -19.89 19.54
N THR A 7 12.45 -20.68 18.51
CA THR A 7 13.15 -21.95 18.23
C THR A 7 14.67 -21.76 18.23
N GLU A 8 15.13 -20.63 17.69
CA GLU A 8 16.54 -20.21 17.67
C GLU A 8 17.12 -20.01 19.07
N ARG A 9 16.40 -19.30 19.96
CA ARG A 9 16.83 -19.07 21.35
C ARG A 9 16.86 -20.38 22.15
N SER A 10 15.94 -21.30 21.88
CA SER A 10 15.91 -22.62 22.51
C SER A 10 17.13 -23.46 22.09
N ILE A 11 17.45 -23.49 20.80
CA ILE A 11 18.65 -24.19 20.28
C ILE A 11 19.92 -23.59 20.89
N ALA A 12 20.05 -22.27 20.92
CA ALA A 12 21.20 -21.58 21.49
C ALA A 12 21.39 -21.90 22.99
N MET A 13 20.30 -21.95 23.78
CA MET A 13 20.39 -22.31 25.19
C MET A 13 20.80 -23.76 25.42
N VAL A 14 20.35 -24.69 24.58
CA VAL A 14 20.77 -26.10 24.65
C VAL A 14 22.27 -26.24 24.35
N LEU A 15 22.76 -25.59 23.27
CA LEU A 15 24.19 -25.60 22.92
C LEU A 15 25.04 -24.98 24.04
N LEU A 16 24.60 -23.85 24.61
CA LEU A 16 25.27 -23.21 25.74
C LEU A 16 25.33 -24.15 26.95
N ALA A 17 24.24 -24.83 27.28
CA ALA A 17 24.21 -25.80 28.38
C ALA A 17 25.20 -26.95 28.15
N VAL A 18 25.28 -27.50 26.93
CA VAL A 18 26.25 -28.55 26.59
C VAL A 18 27.68 -28.06 26.76
N VAL A 19 28.01 -26.85 26.29
CA VAL A 19 29.35 -26.27 26.42
C VAL A 19 29.69 -26.01 27.89
N VAL A 20 28.78 -25.42 28.66
CA VAL A 20 29.00 -25.10 30.08
C VAL A 20 29.16 -26.37 30.91
N VAL A 21 28.31 -27.38 30.68
CA VAL A 21 28.41 -28.68 31.37
C VAL A 21 29.70 -29.40 30.98
N GLY A 22 30.05 -29.42 29.68
CA GLY A 22 31.30 -29.99 29.20
C GLY A 22 32.53 -29.31 29.83
N TRP A 23 32.52 -27.97 29.91
CA TRP A 23 33.56 -27.20 30.56
C TRP A 23 33.63 -27.46 32.06
N ALA A 24 32.50 -27.52 32.76
CA ALA A 24 32.45 -27.82 34.19
C ALA A 24 32.99 -29.23 34.48
N ILE A 25 32.64 -30.23 33.66
CA ILE A 25 33.20 -31.59 33.75
C ILE A 25 34.70 -31.57 33.51
N TYR A 26 35.16 -30.88 32.45
CA TYR A 26 36.59 -30.75 32.16
C TYR A 26 37.36 -30.13 33.33
N VAL A 27 36.88 -29.01 33.86
CA VAL A 27 37.49 -28.32 35.02
C VAL A 27 37.48 -29.25 36.24
N PHE A 28 36.36 -29.90 36.54
CA PHE A 28 36.24 -30.81 37.68
C PHE A 28 37.21 -31.99 37.58
N VAL A 29 37.32 -32.63 36.40
CA VAL A 29 38.26 -33.71 36.15
C VAL A 29 39.70 -33.21 36.25
N ASN A 30 40.00 -32.02 35.71
CA ASN A 30 41.34 -31.44 35.76
C ASN A 30 41.76 -31.09 37.20
N ILE A 31 40.86 -30.52 38.00
CA ILE A 31 41.06 -30.25 39.44
C ILE A 31 41.29 -31.58 40.19
N ARG A 32 40.47 -32.60 39.94
CA ARG A 32 40.62 -33.94 40.54
C ARG A 32 41.93 -34.62 40.17
N ARG A 33 42.48 -34.34 38.99
CA ARG A 33 43.77 -34.87 38.53
C ARG A 33 44.97 -34.03 39.01
N SER A 34 44.74 -32.81 39.52
CA SER A 34 45.80 -32.00 40.11
C SER A 34 46.26 -32.62 41.44
N LYS A 35 47.57 -32.87 41.58
CA LYS A 35 48.17 -33.41 42.81
C LYS A 35 48.48 -32.27 43.79
N SER A 36 48.39 -32.54 45.09
CA SER A 36 48.53 -31.55 46.16
C SER A 36 49.97 -31.17 46.53
N GLU A 37 50.98 -31.61 45.77
CA GLU A 37 52.40 -31.41 46.09
C GLU A 37 52.85 -30.03 45.62
N ILE A 38 53.09 -29.11 46.56
CA ILE A 38 53.67 -27.78 46.32
C ILE A 38 55.09 -27.98 45.78
N GLY A 39 55.38 -27.47 44.57
CA GLY A 39 56.65 -27.67 43.86
C GLY A 39 56.54 -28.58 42.63
N SER A 40 55.41 -29.26 42.43
CA SER A 40 55.17 -30.10 41.24
C SER A 40 55.06 -29.28 39.94
N GLU A 41 54.74 -27.99 40.03
CA GLU A 41 54.80 -27.02 38.93
C GLU A 41 56.20 -26.83 38.34
N ILE A 42 57.26 -27.21 39.07
CA ILE A 42 58.65 -27.12 38.62
C ILE A 42 59.00 -28.30 37.69
N GLU A 43 58.40 -29.47 37.90
CA GLU A 43 58.56 -30.66 37.05
C GLU A 43 57.51 -30.76 35.93
N LEU A 44 56.31 -30.20 36.14
CA LEU A 44 55.16 -30.27 35.22
C LEU A 44 55.03 -29.09 34.26
N ALA A 45 55.88 -28.08 34.37
CA ALA A 45 55.85 -26.96 33.43
C ALA A 45 56.11 -27.50 32.01
N ALA A 46 55.15 -27.31 31.09
CA ALA A 46 55.19 -27.87 29.74
C ALA A 46 56.44 -27.45 28.93
N ASN A 47 57.12 -26.39 29.36
CA ASN A 47 58.37 -25.86 28.80
C ASN A 47 59.65 -26.41 29.46
N ARG A 48 59.55 -27.28 30.48
CA ARG A 48 60.69 -27.90 31.19
C ARG A 48 60.71 -29.43 31.16
N GLY A 49 59.61 -30.08 30.75
CA GLY A 49 59.62 -31.51 30.45
C GLY A 49 60.48 -31.84 29.23
N SER A 50 60.99 -33.07 29.13
CA SER A 50 61.69 -33.54 27.93
C SER A 50 60.76 -33.42 26.73
N LEU A 51 61.22 -32.79 25.65
CA LEU A 51 60.46 -32.77 24.39
C LEU A 51 60.17 -34.22 23.97
N PRO A 52 58.98 -34.51 23.43
CA PRO A 52 58.70 -35.83 22.88
C PRO A 52 59.76 -36.16 21.84
N ASP A 53 60.19 -37.41 21.81
CA ASP A 53 61.15 -37.89 20.82
C ASP A 53 60.54 -37.85 19.42
N ASP A 54 61.38 -37.84 18.39
CA ASP A 54 61.00 -37.63 17.00
C ASP A 54 59.94 -38.65 16.54
N GLU A 55 60.06 -39.90 16.97
CA GLU A 55 59.12 -40.98 16.65
C GLU A 55 57.71 -40.74 17.23
N VAL A 56 57.59 -40.03 18.35
CA VAL A 56 56.29 -39.63 18.93
C VAL A 56 55.72 -38.43 18.19
N LEU A 57 56.57 -37.46 17.82
CA LEU A 57 56.18 -36.26 17.08
C LEU A 57 55.71 -36.60 15.67
N GLU A 58 56.44 -37.46 14.95
CA GLU A 58 56.15 -37.86 13.58
C GLU A 58 55.13 -39.01 13.48
N GLY A 59 54.94 -39.80 14.54
CA GLY A 59 53.94 -40.86 14.60
C GLY A 59 52.62 -40.39 15.20
N SER A 60 52.31 -40.91 16.39
CA SER A 60 50.99 -40.77 17.03
C SER A 60 50.50 -39.33 17.20
N ARG A 61 51.40 -38.36 17.44
CA ARG A 61 51.02 -36.96 17.64
C ARG A 61 50.67 -36.29 16.31
N LEU A 62 51.46 -36.53 15.26
CA LEU A 62 51.17 -36.03 13.92
C LEU A 62 49.85 -36.62 13.39
N GLU A 63 49.65 -37.93 13.54
CA GLU A 63 48.41 -38.60 13.13
C GLU A 63 47.17 -38.01 13.81
N GLN A 64 47.23 -37.71 15.11
CA GLN A 64 46.12 -37.08 15.84
C GLN A 64 45.80 -35.68 15.30
N VAL A 65 46.82 -34.85 15.06
CA VAL A 65 46.64 -33.49 14.54
C VAL A 65 46.13 -33.53 13.10
N GLN A 66 46.66 -34.42 12.27
CA GLN A 66 46.19 -34.62 10.90
C GLN A 66 44.75 -35.15 10.86
N ALA A 67 44.39 -36.10 11.72
CA ALA A 67 43.02 -36.58 11.84
C ALA A 67 42.05 -35.45 12.21
N PHE A 68 42.45 -34.55 13.12
CA PHE A 68 41.67 -33.36 13.43
C PHE A 68 41.57 -32.40 12.24
N GLY A 69 42.66 -32.20 11.51
CA GLY A 69 42.68 -31.40 10.28
C GLY A 69 41.72 -31.95 9.21
N VAL A 70 41.74 -33.26 8.97
CA VAL A 70 40.82 -33.95 8.05
C VAL A 70 39.38 -33.86 8.54
N LEU A 71 39.13 -33.99 9.84
CA LEU A 71 37.80 -33.81 10.42
C LEU A 71 37.26 -32.39 10.18
N MET A 72 38.07 -31.36 10.43
CA MET A 72 37.67 -29.97 10.18
C MET A 72 37.43 -29.71 8.69
N LEU A 73 38.28 -30.25 7.82
CA LEU A 73 38.10 -30.21 6.37
C LEU A 73 36.79 -30.88 5.95
N LEU A 74 36.49 -32.04 6.51
CA LEU A 74 35.23 -32.77 6.25
C LEU A 74 34.02 -31.96 6.73
N ILE A 75 34.09 -31.34 7.91
CA ILE A 75 33.03 -30.46 8.41
C ILE A 75 32.80 -29.29 7.46
N ILE A 76 33.85 -28.57 7.04
CA ILE A 76 33.72 -27.45 6.11
C ILE A 76 33.17 -27.93 4.75
N ALA A 77 33.70 -29.04 4.24
CA ALA A 77 33.29 -29.63 2.97
C ALA A 77 31.82 -30.08 2.96
N LEU A 78 31.26 -30.46 4.11
CA LEU A 78 29.84 -30.83 4.23
C LEU A 78 28.96 -29.62 4.56
N VAL A 79 29.38 -28.76 5.47
CA VAL A 79 28.57 -27.62 5.96
C VAL A 79 28.37 -26.58 4.87
N LEU A 80 29.38 -26.27 4.05
CA LEU A 80 29.24 -25.26 3.00
C LEU A 80 28.18 -25.63 1.93
N PRO A 81 28.19 -26.86 1.35
CA PRO A 81 27.11 -27.28 0.46
C PRO A 81 25.74 -27.29 1.13
N ILE A 82 25.65 -27.76 2.39
CA ILE A 82 24.38 -27.78 3.14
C ILE A 82 23.86 -26.34 3.38
N TYR A 83 24.75 -25.42 3.75
CA TYR A 83 24.41 -24.01 3.92
C TYR A 83 23.89 -23.41 2.61
N TRP A 84 24.60 -23.65 1.51
CA TRP A 84 24.21 -23.16 0.18
C TRP A 84 22.87 -23.74 -0.27
N LEU A 85 22.59 -25.03 -0.03
CA LEU A 85 21.28 -25.63 -0.33
C LEU A 85 20.13 -24.99 0.47
N ARG A 86 20.40 -24.45 1.67
CA ARG A 86 19.41 -23.78 2.52
C ARG A 86 19.33 -22.27 2.29
N GLU A 87 20.23 -21.70 1.52
CA GLU A 87 20.34 -20.26 1.28
C GLU A 87 19.07 -19.68 0.63
N GLY A 88 18.42 -20.43 -0.28
CA GLY A 88 17.17 -20.01 -0.91
C GLY A 88 16.06 -19.76 0.12
N GLY A 89 15.86 -20.68 1.07
CA GLY A 89 14.88 -20.52 2.14
C GLY A 89 15.22 -19.37 3.09
N ARG A 90 16.52 -19.12 3.35
CA ARG A 90 16.96 -17.98 4.16
C ARG A 90 16.64 -16.64 3.47
N ARG A 91 16.84 -16.55 2.15
CA ARG A 91 16.51 -15.35 1.36
C ARG A 91 15.01 -15.09 1.34
N ALA A 92 14.21 -16.10 1.04
CA ALA A 92 12.75 -16.00 1.06
C ALA A 92 12.23 -15.58 2.45
N GLY A 93 12.77 -16.17 3.53
CA GLY A 93 12.42 -15.77 4.90
C GLY A 93 12.86 -14.34 5.25
N ALA A 94 14.00 -13.87 4.71
CA ALA A 94 14.44 -12.49 4.90
C ALA A 94 13.50 -11.51 4.18
N GLU A 95 13.12 -11.80 2.94
CA GLU A 95 12.19 -11.01 2.15
C GLU A 95 10.83 -10.85 2.83
N VAL A 96 10.21 -11.96 3.25
CA VAL A 96 8.97 -11.93 4.05
C VAL A 96 9.18 -11.12 5.33
N GLY A 97 10.29 -11.36 6.05
CA GLY A 97 10.58 -10.62 7.27
C GLY A 97 10.77 -9.11 7.05
N PHE A 98 11.34 -8.69 5.92
CA PHE A 98 11.46 -7.27 5.57
C PHE A 98 10.11 -6.67 5.21
N GLY A 99 9.31 -7.37 4.40
CA GLY A 99 7.94 -6.97 4.04
C GLY A 99 7.06 -6.76 5.27
N GLU A 100 7.05 -7.72 6.21
CA GLU A 100 6.28 -7.60 7.45
C GLU A 100 6.73 -6.44 8.34
N ARG A 101 8.05 -6.20 8.43
CA ARG A 101 8.57 -5.05 9.19
C ARG A 101 8.23 -3.71 8.54
N ALA A 102 8.29 -3.65 7.21
CA ALA A 102 7.90 -2.47 6.45
C ALA A 102 6.40 -2.19 6.63
N ALA A 103 5.55 -3.21 6.48
CA ALA A 103 4.12 -3.10 6.71
C ALA A 103 3.77 -2.68 8.15
N ALA A 104 4.42 -3.26 9.16
CA ALA A 104 4.23 -2.84 10.55
C ALA A 104 4.78 -1.43 10.87
N ALA A 105 5.77 -0.95 10.11
CA ALA A 105 6.20 0.45 10.18
C ALA A 105 5.19 1.38 9.51
N GLY A 106 4.62 0.96 8.37
CA GLY A 106 3.59 1.69 7.64
C GLY A 106 2.30 1.83 8.45
N GLU A 107 1.86 0.76 9.10
CA GLU A 107 0.68 0.76 9.98
C GLU A 107 0.80 1.83 11.08
N ARG A 108 1.92 1.82 11.81
CA ARG A 108 2.20 2.82 12.86
C ARG A 108 2.23 4.24 12.30
N LEU A 109 2.82 4.41 11.12
CA LEU A 109 2.85 5.71 10.45
C LEU A 109 1.44 6.15 10.03
N ALA A 110 0.61 5.24 9.52
CA ALA A 110 -0.78 5.53 9.15
C ALA A 110 -1.64 5.93 10.36
N GLU A 111 -1.38 5.33 11.53
CA GLU A 111 -1.99 5.74 12.81
C GLU A 111 -1.52 7.14 13.22
N GLU A 112 -0.21 7.42 13.17
CA GLU A 112 0.37 8.73 13.53
C GLU A 112 -0.12 9.87 12.63
N LEU A 113 -0.32 9.59 11.34
CA LEU A 113 -0.82 10.55 10.35
C LEU A 113 -2.36 10.59 10.29
N GLU A 114 -3.02 9.80 11.12
CA GLU A 114 -4.48 9.71 11.19
C GLU A 114 -5.15 9.39 9.83
N CYS A 115 -4.53 8.54 8.99
CA CYS A 115 -5.08 8.18 7.68
C CYS A 115 -6.53 7.65 7.78
N VAL A 116 -6.81 6.89 8.84
CA VAL A 116 -8.12 6.30 9.14
C VAL A 116 -9.21 7.33 9.47
N VAL A 117 -8.84 8.56 9.88
CA VAL A 117 -9.83 9.63 10.13
C VAL A 117 -10.57 10.00 8.84
N CYS A 118 -9.86 9.96 7.71
CA CYS A 118 -10.47 10.17 6.40
C CYS A 118 -10.95 8.86 5.77
N HIS A 119 -10.15 7.80 5.86
CA HIS A 119 -10.38 6.55 5.11
C HIS A 119 -11.17 5.47 5.84
N GLY A 120 -11.62 5.73 7.08
CA GLY A 120 -12.32 4.76 7.90
C GLY A 120 -11.37 3.84 8.67
N ALA A 121 -11.79 3.40 9.85
CA ALA A 121 -11.00 2.53 10.71
C ALA A 121 -10.84 1.12 10.13
N ASP A 122 -11.78 0.70 9.30
CA ASP A 122 -11.76 -0.56 8.54
C ASP A 122 -11.12 -0.41 7.15
N LEU A 123 -10.59 0.77 6.82
CA LEU A 123 -10.06 1.12 5.50
C LEU A 123 -11.11 1.07 4.36
N GLY A 124 -12.39 0.86 4.66
CA GLY A 124 -13.49 0.75 3.68
C GLY A 124 -13.96 2.10 3.11
N GLY A 125 -13.29 3.20 3.47
CA GLY A 125 -13.61 4.56 3.08
C GLY A 125 -14.68 5.19 3.97
N ALA A 126 -14.44 6.42 4.43
CA ALA A 126 -15.38 7.14 5.29
C ALA A 126 -15.81 8.48 4.70
N ASN A 127 -16.95 8.95 5.16
CA ASN A 127 -17.39 10.33 4.95
C ASN A 127 -16.59 11.25 5.86
N TYR A 128 -15.87 12.19 5.27
CA TYR A 128 -15.07 13.18 5.97
C TYR A 128 -15.49 14.60 5.60
N ALA A 129 -15.52 15.49 6.59
CA ALA A 129 -15.71 16.94 6.45
C ALA A 129 -14.57 17.62 7.23
N PRO A 130 -13.97 18.72 6.75
CA PRO A 130 -14.54 19.67 5.79
C PRO A 130 -13.84 19.62 4.42
N VAL A 131 -14.57 19.31 3.36
CA VAL A 131 -14.10 19.62 2.01
C VAL A 131 -14.66 20.94 1.59
N VAL A 132 -13.75 21.87 1.30
CA VAL A 132 -13.98 23.14 0.62
C VAL A 132 -14.29 22.82 -0.85
N LEU A 133 -15.55 23.00 -1.23
CA LEU A 133 -15.98 22.94 -2.62
C LEU A 133 -15.87 24.35 -3.19
N ASP A 134 -15.05 24.53 -4.22
CA ASP A 134 -15.06 25.75 -5.02
C ASP A 134 -16.37 25.76 -5.84
N ILE A 135 -17.22 26.75 -5.59
CA ILE A 135 -18.44 27.00 -6.38
C ILE A 135 -18.20 28.13 -7.41
N GLY A 136 -17.04 28.78 -7.40
CA GLY A 136 -16.59 29.64 -8.48
C GLY A 136 -16.10 28.80 -9.67
N ASN A 137 -16.37 29.26 -10.87
CA ASN A 137 -16.03 28.58 -12.10
C ASN A 137 -14.54 28.18 -12.08
N GLN A 138 -14.22 26.89 -12.18
CA GLN A 138 -12.84 26.39 -12.31
C GLN A 138 -12.12 26.97 -13.56
N PHE A 139 -12.84 27.76 -14.37
CA PHE A 139 -12.44 28.41 -15.60
C PHE A 139 -12.86 29.90 -15.73
N SER A 140 -13.19 30.62 -14.64
CA SER A 140 -13.43 32.09 -14.69
C SER A 140 -12.71 32.87 -13.60
N ASP A 141 -12.62 34.18 -13.81
CA ASP A 141 -11.97 35.15 -12.92
C ASP A 141 -12.87 35.60 -11.75
N GLU A 142 -13.99 34.90 -11.49
CA GLU A 142 -14.96 35.27 -10.45
C GLU A 142 -14.58 34.72 -9.06
N GLU A 143 -15.17 35.28 -8.01
CA GLU A 143 -14.85 34.92 -6.62
C GLU A 143 -15.14 33.45 -6.31
N THR A 144 -14.10 32.69 -5.95
CA THR A 144 -14.21 31.32 -5.41
C THR A 144 -14.98 31.33 -4.10
N TYR A 145 -16.11 30.62 -4.06
CA TYR A 145 -16.87 30.40 -2.83
C TYR A 145 -16.42 29.10 -2.18
N ILE A 146 -16.13 29.18 -0.88
CA ILE A 146 -15.77 28.02 -0.06
C ILE A 146 -17.03 27.45 0.59
N VAL A 147 -17.51 26.30 0.12
CA VAL A 147 -18.57 25.56 0.81
C VAL A 147 -18.00 24.37 1.57
N LYS A 148 -18.42 24.21 2.83
CA LYS A 148 -18.19 22.99 3.60
C LYS A 148 -19.16 21.90 3.14
N THR A 149 -18.63 20.84 2.55
CA THR A 149 -19.41 19.64 2.25
C THR A 149 -18.71 18.38 2.75
N THR A 150 -19.44 17.27 2.71
CA THR A 150 -18.95 15.94 3.07
C THR A 150 -18.36 15.28 1.83
N TRP A 151 -17.12 14.81 1.94
CA TRP A 151 -16.46 14.02 0.93
C TRP A 151 -16.29 12.59 1.41
N ARG A 152 -16.78 11.61 0.64
CA ARG A 152 -16.47 10.22 0.92
C ARG A 152 -15.06 9.91 0.41
N ALA A 153 -14.12 9.70 1.30
CA ALA A 153 -12.80 9.20 0.93
C ALA A 153 -12.94 7.80 0.32
N PRO A 154 -12.17 7.47 -0.73
CA PRO A 154 -12.19 6.12 -1.28
C PRO A 154 -11.62 5.13 -0.26
N ALA A 155 -12.09 3.88 -0.37
CA ALA A 155 -11.56 2.78 0.41
C ALA A 155 -10.07 2.53 0.07
N LEU A 156 -9.26 2.21 1.06
CA LEU A 156 -7.83 1.92 0.91
C LEU A 156 -7.56 0.42 0.75
N ASP A 157 -8.41 -0.42 1.34
CA ASP A 157 -8.36 -1.89 1.24
C ASP A 157 -8.54 -2.42 -0.19
N THR A 158 -9.17 -1.65 -1.07
CA THR A 158 -9.40 -1.92 -2.49
C THR A 158 -8.52 -1.07 -3.41
N VAL A 159 -7.46 -0.45 -2.90
CA VAL A 159 -6.60 0.44 -3.69
C VAL A 159 -5.92 -0.32 -4.84
N PHE A 160 -5.39 -1.52 -4.58
CA PHE A 160 -4.70 -2.36 -5.57
C PHE A 160 -5.64 -3.09 -6.54
N ALA A 161 -6.96 -3.08 -6.28
CA ALA A 161 -7.95 -3.51 -7.25
C ALA A 161 -8.26 -2.42 -8.30
N ARG A 162 -7.74 -1.20 -8.10
CA ARG A 162 -7.99 -0.02 -8.96
C ARG A 162 -6.75 0.65 -9.53
N PHE A 163 -5.61 0.49 -8.87
CA PHE A 163 -4.31 1.02 -9.27
C PHE A 163 -3.29 -0.08 -9.16
N ASP A 164 -2.24 -0.01 -9.99
CA ASP A 164 -1.16 -1.00 -10.02
C ASP A 164 -1.73 -2.42 -10.11
N THR A 165 -2.81 -2.62 -10.88
CA THR A 165 -3.56 -3.89 -10.86
C THR A 165 -2.68 -5.05 -11.26
N ASP A 166 -1.74 -4.82 -12.18
CA ASP A 166 -0.85 -5.85 -12.69
C ASP A 166 0.42 -6.03 -11.84
N ALA A 167 0.58 -5.28 -10.74
CA ALA A 167 1.72 -5.46 -9.85
C ALA A 167 1.66 -6.83 -9.15
N GLU A 168 2.77 -7.58 -9.20
CA GLU A 168 2.93 -8.85 -8.49
C GLU A 168 3.67 -8.67 -7.16
N ASN A 169 4.42 -7.58 -7.01
CA ASN A 169 5.27 -7.28 -5.87
C ASN A 169 5.35 -5.77 -5.60
N LEU A 170 5.93 -5.39 -4.46
CA LEU A 170 6.00 -3.99 -4.00
C LEU A 170 6.91 -3.10 -4.87
N ASP A 171 7.84 -3.69 -5.63
CA ASP A 171 8.78 -2.94 -6.47
C ASP A 171 8.09 -2.45 -7.77
N GLU A 172 6.93 -3.00 -8.11
CA GLU A 172 6.12 -2.65 -9.28
C GLU A 172 5.02 -1.61 -8.95
N VAL A 173 4.91 -1.17 -7.69
CA VAL A 173 3.89 -0.22 -7.25
C VAL A 173 4.34 1.22 -7.51
N ASP A 174 3.72 1.85 -8.52
CA ASP A 174 4.05 3.20 -9.00
C ASP A 174 2.88 4.18 -8.83
N GLU A 175 1.66 3.79 -9.16
CA GLU A 175 0.50 4.69 -9.13
C GLU A 175 0.10 5.05 -7.69
N VAL A 176 0.02 4.06 -6.79
CA VAL A 176 -0.27 4.30 -5.36
C VAL A 176 0.82 5.16 -4.74
N ARG A 177 2.08 4.94 -5.13
CA ARG A 177 3.21 5.78 -4.71
C ARG A 177 3.07 7.21 -5.18
N GLN A 178 2.62 7.42 -6.42
CA GLN A 178 2.38 8.74 -6.96
C GLN A 178 1.24 9.46 -6.22
N ILE A 179 0.16 8.75 -5.92
CA ILE A 179 -0.95 9.26 -5.10
C ILE A 179 -0.46 9.69 -3.71
N LEU A 180 0.37 8.89 -3.04
CA LEU A 180 0.93 9.26 -1.74
C LEU A 180 1.91 10.45 -1.84
N ASN A 181 2.72 10.49 -2.89
CA ASN A 181 3.70 11.56 -3.08
C ASN A 181 3.05 12.91 -3.36
N TYR A 182 2.04 12.96 -4.23
CA TYR A 182 1.47 14.22 -4.75
C TYR A 182 0.05 14.52 -4.27
N GLY A 183 -0.59 13.58 -3.57
CA GLY A 183 -2.00 13.67 -3.19
C GLY A 183 -2.93 13.40 -4.37
N ARG A 184 -4.24 13.34 -4.08
CA ARG A 184 -5.28 13.14 -5.09
C ARG A 184 -6.61 13.74 -4.68
N GLY A 185 -7.18 14.60 -5.52
CA GLY A 185 -8.43 15.32 -5.24
C GLY A 185 -8.28 16.18 -3.97
N VAL A 186 -8.91 15.75 -2.88
CA VAL A 186 -8.85 16.44 -1.57
C VAL A 186 -7.80 15.86 -0.63
N MET A 187 -7.19 14.72 -0.99
CA MET A 187 -6.10 14.13 -0.22
C MET A 187 -4.83 14.94 -0.46
N PRO A 188 -4.16 15.46 0.59
CA PRO A 188 -2.93 16.22 0.45
C PRO A 188 -1.76 15.34 -0.02
N ALA A 189 -0.69 15.98 -0.47
CA ALA A 189 0.59 15.33 -0.71
C ALA A 189 1.23 14.91 0.62
N TRP A 190 1.66 13.65 0.72
CA TRP A 190 2.36 13.12 1.90
C TRP A 190 3.84 12.91 1.66
N GLY A 191 4.25 12.53 0.46
CA GLY A 191 5.67 12.36 0.14
C GLY A 191 6.41 13.68 -0.10
N LEU A 192 7.70 13.70 0.22
CA LEU A 192 8.61 14.81 -0.06
C LEU A 192 8.54 15.35 -1.51
N PRO A 193 8.40 14.52 -2.57
CA PRO A 193 8.31 15.04 -3.94
C PRO A 193 7.13 15.99 -4.19
N GLY A 194 6.00 15.79 -3.51
CA GLY A 194 4.83 16.70 -3.56
C GLY A 194 4.81 17.75 -2.45
N GLY A 195 5.88 17.86 -1.66
CA GLY A 195 5.98 18.81 -0.54
C GLY A 195 5.40 18.31 0.78
N GLY A 196 5.05 17.02 0.87
CA GLY A 196 4.62 16.39 2.11
C GLY A 196 5.78 16.01 3.05
N PRO A 197 5.48 15.54 4.27
CA PRO A 197 6.49 15.29 5.30
C PRO A 197 7.29 13.98 5.15
N LEU A 198 6.85 13.04 4.30
CA LEU A 198 7.34 11.65 4.32
C LEU A 198 8.51 11.41 3.35
N THR A 199 9.53 10.72 3.85
CA THR A 199 10.63 10.19 3.04
C THR A 199 10.16 9.08 2.09
N SER A 200 10.97 8.73 1.09
CA SER A 200 10.64 7.63 0.16
C SER A 200 10.42 6.30 0.90
N GLN A 201 11.25 6.00 1.90
CA GLN A 201 11.14 4.79 2.72
C GLN A 201 9.86 4.75 3.57
N GLU A 202 9.41 5.90 4.08
CA GLU A 202 8.15 6.00 4.82
C GLU A 202 6.95 5.78 3.90
N VAL A 203 7.00 6.30 2.67
CA VAL A 203 6.01 6.00 1.62
C VAL A 203 6.04 4.51 1.26
N ASP A 204 7.21 3.89 1.12
CA ASP A 204 7.35 2.44 0.89
C ASP A 204 6.70 1.62 2.00
N ASN A 205 6.89 2.03 3.25
CA ASN A 205 6.30 1.36 4.41
C ASN A 205 4.77 1.45 4.37
N LEU A 206 4.20 2.62 4.03
CA LEU A 206 2.76 2.78 3.85
C LEU A 206 2.23 1.88 2.72
N ILE A 207 2.94 1.79 1.60
CA ILE A 207 2.56 0.90 0.48
C ILE A 207 2.62 -0.56 0.92
N ALA A 208 3.66 -0.97 1.65
CA ALA A 208 3.77 -2.33 2.18
C ALA A 208 2.61 -2.65 3.14
N TRP A 209 2.19 -1.69 3.96
CA TRP A 209 1.03 -1.82 4.83
C TRP A 209 -0.27 -1.96 4.03
N LEU A 210 -0.54 -1.05 3.09
CA LEU A 210 -1.71 -1.12 2.21
C LEU A 210 -1.74 -2.45 1.45
N TRP A 211 -0.58 -2.93 1.00
CA TRP A 211 -0.46 -4.22 0.33
C TRP A 211 -0.90 -5.33 1.27
N ARG A 212 -0.39 -5.36 2.51
CA ARG A 212 -0.78 -6.37 3.50
C ARG A 212 -2.26 -6.34 3.86
N GLU A 213 -2.85 -5.16 4.00
CA GLU A 213 -4.26 -4.99 4.42
C GLU A 213 -5.28 -5.11 3.28
N ARG A 214 -4.83 -5.22 2.02
CA ARG A 214 -5.74 -5.31 0.89
C ARG A 214 -6.67 -6.52 0.99
N ILE A 215 -7.93 -6.33 0.61
CA ILE A 215 -8.87 -7.44 0.47
C ILE A 215 -8.68 -8.15 -0.88
N SER A 216 -9.28 -9.31 -1.02
CA SER A 216 -9.27 -10.04 -2.29
C SER A 216 -10.12 -9.33 -3.37
N ASP A 217 -9.81 -9.55 -4.64
CA ASP A 217 -10.61 -9.01 -5.76
C ASP A 217 -12.06 -9.51 -5.70
N ASP A 218 -12.28 -10.73 -5.22
CA ASP A 218 -13.62 -11.28 -4.98
C ASP A 218 -14.37 -10.50 -3.89
N ASP A 219 -13.74 -10.22 -2.75
CA ASP A 219 -14.34 -9.44 -1.67
C ASP A 219 -14.61 -7.99 -2.12
N ALA A 220 -13.69 -7.39 -2.87
CA ALA A 220 -13.86 -6.05 -3.45
C ALA A 220 -15.07 -6.00 -4.41
N SER A 221 -15.21 -7.02 -5.26
CA SER A 221 -16.35 -7.17 -6.16
C SER A 221 -17.66 -7.36 -5.39
N GLN A 222 -17.66 -8.16 -4.32
CA GLN A 222 -18.85 -8.34 -3.47
C GLN A 222 -19.26 -7.04 -2.76
N GLN A 223 -18.30 -6.26 -2.25
CA GLN A 223 -18.59 -4.95 -1.65
C GLN A 223 -19.19 -3.99 -2.67
N ALA A 224 -18.68 -3.97 -3.91
CA ALA A 224 -19.22 -3.13 -4.97
C ALA A 224 -20.64 -3.55 -5.39
N LEU A 225 -20.88 -4.86 -5.51
CA LEU A 225 -22.22 -5.41 -5.75
C LEU A 225 -23.20 -4.98 -4.66
N GLN A 226 -22.83 -5.13 -3.39
CA GLN A 226 -23.67 -4.73 -2.27
C GLN A 226 -23.96 -3.21 -2.28
N ALA A 227 -22.96 -2.39 -2.60
CA ALA A 227 -23.12 -0.94 -2.72
C ALA A 227 -24.08 -0.57 -3.86
N LYS A 228 -23.96 -1.24 -5.01
CA LYS A 228 -24.88 -1.10 -6.15
C LYS A 228 -26.31 -1.46 -5.76
N GLU A 229 -26.52 -2.65 -5.18
CA GLU A 229 -27.85 -3.11 -4.78
C GLU A 229 -28.51 -2.16 -3.76
N THR A 230 -27.74 -1.70 -2.79
CA THR A 230 -28.19 -0.72 -1.78
C THR A 230 -28.60 0.59 -2.44
N ALA A 231 -27.78 1.10 -3.36
CA ALA A 231 -28.06 2.36 -4.06
C ALA A 231 -29.26 2.24 -5.01
N MET A 232 -29.40 1.14 -5.75
CA MET A 232 -30.56 0.87 -6.61
C MET A 232 -31.86 0.72 -5.79
N ALA A 233 -31.80 0.07 -4.63
CA ALA A 233 -32.95 -0.04 -3.73
C ALA A 233 -33.37 1.32 -3.15
N ALA A 234 -32.40 2.19 -2.85
CA ALA A 234 -32.66 3.55 -2.35
C ALA A 234 -33.16 4.51 -3.44
N HIS A 235 -32.80 4.24 -4.70
CA HIS A 235 -33.08 5.10 -5.86
C HIS A 235 -33.68 4.29 -7.03
N PRO A 236 -34.91 3.75 -6.89
CA PRO A 236 -35.54 2.90 -7.90
C PRO A 236 -35.82 3.64 -9.23
N GLU A 237 -35.78 4.98 -9.23
CA GLU A 237 -35.91 5.82 -10.41
C GLU A 237 -34.65 5.84 -11.30
N LYS A 238 -33.48 5.46 -10.76
CA LYS A 238 -32.21 5.52 -11.48
C LYS A 238 -31.94 4.23 -12.24
N SER A 239 -31.35 4.36 -13.43
CA SER A 239 -30.82 3.21 -14.16
C SER A 239 -29.60 2.63 -13.44
N GLU A 240 -29.29 1.36 -13.70
CA GLU A 240 -28.08 0.71 -13.17
C GLU A 240 -26.81 1.47 -13.57
N GLY A 241 -26.70 1.89 -14.84
CA GLY A 241 -25.57 2.68 -15.33
C GLY A 241 -25.41 4.01 -14.60
N GLN A 242 -26.50 4.70 -14.27
CA GLN A 242 -26.45 5.93 -13.48
C GLN A 242 -25.96 5.66 -12.05
N VAL A 243 -26.49 4.62 -11.39
CA VAL A 243 -26.07 4.27 -10.02
C VAL A 243 -24.58 3.94 -9.98
N LEU A 244 -24.10 3.13 -10.91
CA LEU A 244 -22.68 2.76 -11.01
C LEU A 244 -21.81 3.98 -11.31
N PHE A 245 -22.23 4.86 -12.22
CA PHE A 245 -21.54 6.11 -12.50
C PHE A 245 -21.42 6.99 -11.24
N GLU A 246 -22.49 7.12 -10.48
CA GLU A 246 -22.52 7.91 -9.24
C GLU A 246 -21.61 7.34 -8.14
N LEU A 247 -21.51 6.02 -8.04
CA LEU A 247 -20.66 5.32 -7.07
C LEU A 247 -19.16 5.43 -7.41
N HIS A 248 -18.81 5.31 -8.70
CA HIS A 248 -17.42 5.11 -9.13
C HIS A 248 -16.81 6.30 -9.90
N CYS A 249 -17.59 7.01 -10.72
CA CYS A 249 -17.08 7.97 -11.71
C CYS A 249 -17.36 9.44 -11.34
N ALA A 250 -18.55 9.73 -10.84
CA ALA A 250 -19.06 11.09 -10.63
C ALA A 250 -18.15 11.96 -9.75
N ARG A 251 -17.38 11.35 -8.85
CA ARG A 251 -16.43 12.08 -7.99
C ARG A 251 -15.35 12.84 -8.76
N CYS A 252 -14.95 12.34 -9.92
CA CYS A 252 -13.97 12.99 -10.79
C CYS A 252 -14.65 13.71 -11.96
N HIS A 253 -15.78 13.20 -12.44
CA HIS A 253 -16.43 13.63 -13.67
C HIS A 253 -17.70 14.49 -13.46
N THR A 254 -18.07 14.80 -12.21
CA THR A 254 -19.23 15.64 -11.89
C THR A 254 -18.83 16.74 -10.91
N PRO A 255 -19.00 18.02 -11.27
CA PRO A 255 -18.80 19.14 -10.35
C PRO A 255 -19.63 18.95 -9.09
N ARG A 256 -19.02 19.31 -7.96
CA ARG A 256 -19.69 19.34 -6.65
C ARG A 256 -20.22 17.99 -6.15
N TRP A 257 -19.94 16.87 -6.82
CA TRP A 257 -20.35 15.55 -6.33
C TRP A 257 -19.60 15.18 -5.03
N PRO A 258 -20.24 14.59 -4.00
CA PRO A 258 -21.67 14.27 -3.85
C PRO A 258 -22.45 15.35 -3.06
N ALA A 259 -21.94 16.57 -2.96
CA ALA A 259 -22.46 17.63 -2.07
C ALA A 259 -23.96 17.86 -2.23
N ARG A 260 -24.67 17.98 -1.11
CA ARG A 260 -26.08 18.37 -1.02
C ARG A 260 -26.30 19.28 0.20
N GLY A 261 -27.32 20.14 0.14
CA GLY A 261 -27.83 20.87 1.29
C GLY A 261 -27.36 22.31 1.41
N PRO A 262 -27.79 23.02 2.46
CA PRO A 262 -27.52 24.44 2.64
C PRO A 262 -26.04 24.68 2.99
N ALA A 263 -25.49 25.75 2.43
CA ALA A 263 -24.13 26.20 2.65
C ALA A 263 -24.08 27.70 2.90
N GLN A 264 -23.40 28.11 3.97
CA GLN A 264 -23.16 29.51 4.28
C GLN A 264 -22.03 30.05 3.40
N LEU A 265 -22.31 31.09 2.62
CA LEU A 265 -21.29 31.81 1.87
C LEU A 265 -20.38 32.62 2.81
N PRO A 266 -19.08 32.77 2.47
CA PRO A 266 -18.16 33.63 3.21
C PRO A 266 -18.65 35.09 3.33
N ASN A 267 -18.07 35.84 4.26
CA ASN A 267 -18.28 37.29 4.40
C ASN A 267 -19.75 37.72 4.55
N ASN A 268 -20.60 36.89 5.17
CA ASN A 268 -22.05 37.09 5.30
C ASN A 268 -22.80 37.14 3.96
N GLY A 269 -22.31 36.45 2.93
CA GLY A 269 -22.96 36.39 1.61
C GLY A 269 -24.31 35.66 1.55
N GLY A 270 -24.86 35.22 2.68
CA GLY A 270 -26.11 34.45 2.75
C GLY A 270 -25.92 32.94 2.64
N GLU A 271 -27.02 32.19 2.62
CA GLU A 271 -27.03 30.73 2.47
C GLU A 271 -27.42 30.36 1.03
N VAL A 272 -26.74 29.36 0.47
CA VAL A 272 -27.07 28.76 -0.84
C VAL A 272 -27.37 27.28 -0.67
N GLU A 273 -28.27 26.75 -1.50
CA GLU A 273 -28.50 25.32 -1.57
C GLU A 273 -27.47 24.71 -2.55
N VAL A 274 -26.63 23.79 -2.06
CA VAL A 274 -25.66 23.10 -2.90
C VAL A 274 -26.28 21.82 -3.45
N ILE A 275 -26.18 21.67 -4.76
CA ILE A 275 -26.48 20.45 -5.49
C ILE A 275 -25.31 20.16 -6.44
N PRO A 276 -25.06 18.89 -6.83
CA PRO A 276 -24.06 18.59 -7.83
C PRO A 276 -24.41 19.26 -9.13
N GLY A 277 -23.37 19.51 -9.90
CA GLY A 277 -23.54 19.85 -11.29
C GLY A 277 -24.10 18.69 -12.11
N PRO A 278 -24.39 18.95 -13.39
CA PRO A 278 -24.76 17.96 -14.38
C PRO A 278 -23.76 16.79 -14.40
N ALA A 279 -24.28 15.56 -14.47
CA ALA A 279 -23.44 14.37 -14.54
C ALA A 279 -22.49 14.43 -15.76
N GLY A 280 -21.24 14.03 -15.56
CA GLY A 280 -20.25 13.98 -16.65
C GLY A 280 -19.74 15.34 -17.14
N SER A 281 -20.10 16.47 -16.50
CA SER A 281 -19.61 17.79 -16.93
C SER A 281 -18.15 18.10 -16.58
N GLY A 282 -17.45 17.17 -15.91
CA GLY A 282 -16.01 17.25 -15.64
C GLY A 282 -15.65 18.06 -14.40
N ARG A 283 -14.56 17.68 -13.72
CA ARG A 283 -14.01 18.41 -12.57
C ARG A 283 -12.52 18.14 -12.40
N TYR A 284 -12.19 16.98 -11.81
CA TYR A 284 -10.83 16.47 -11.72
C TYR A 284 -10.47 15.63 -12.94
N GLY A 285 -11.46 14.88 -13.45
CA GLY A 285 -11.41 14.24 -14.75
C GLY A 285 -12.07 15.12 -15.82
N PRO A 286 -11.81 14.83 -17.11
CA PRO A 286 -12.41 15.55 -18.22
C PRO A 286 -13.94 15.41 -18.26
N ALA A 287 -14.60 16.31 -18.99
CA ALA A 287 -16.03 16.17 -19.27
C ALA A 287 -16.29 14.96 -20.20
N LEU A 288 -17.26 14.14 -19.81
CA LEU A 288 -17.76 12.95 -20.48
C LEU A 288 -19.01 13.31 -21.29
N ASN A 289 -18.86 14.27 -22.20
CA ASN A 289 -19.93 14.65 -23.12
C ASN A 289 -19.85 13.79 -24.39
N ALA A 290 -20.97 13.62 -25.10
CA ALA A 290 -20.98 12.70 -26.25
C ALA A 290 -19.96 13.11 -27.34
N VAL A 291 -19.64 14.40 -27.52
CA VAL A 291 -18.57 14.84 -28.44
C VAL A 291 -17.20 14.36 -27.99
N SER A 292 -16.87 14.56 -26.71
CA SER A 292 -15.61 14.11 -26.12
C SER A 292 -15.49 12.59 -26.21
N LEU A 293 -16.55 11.86 -25.85
CA LEU A 293 -16.55 10.41 -25.86
C LEU A 293 -16.49 9.84 -27.28
N GLU A 294 -17.22 10.38 -28.26
CA GLU A 294 -17.12 9.94 -29.66
C GLU A 294 -15.74 10.21 -30.26
N ARG A 295 -15.10 11.33 -29.86
CA ARG A 295 -13.74 11.65 -30.31
C ARG A 295 -12.70 10.73 -29.67
N LEU A 296 -12.85 10.41 -28.39
CA LEU A 296 -11.88 9.63 -27.61
C LEU A 296 -12.06 8.12 -27.83
N PHE A 297 -13.31 7.68 -27.90
CA PHE A 297 -13.74 6.31 -28.02
C PHE A 297 -14.84 6.22 -29.10
N PRO A 298 -14.46 6.20 -30.39
CA PRO A 298 -15.44 6.04 -31.47
C PRO A 298 -16.27 4.77 -31.29
N ASP A 299 -15.64 3.67 -30.85
CA ASP A 299 -16.31 2.44 -30.43
C ASP A 299 -16.58 2.46 -28.91
N ILE A 300 -17.75 1.95 -28.50
CA ILE A 300 -18.05 1.75 -27.08
C ILE A 300 -17.15 0.69 -26.46
N GLU A 301 -16.70 -0.30 -27.23
CA GLU A 301 -15.77 -1.33 -26.73
C GLU A 301 -14.42 -0.73 -26.30
N ASP A 302 -13.96 0.35 -26.94
CA ASP A 302 -12.74 1.06 -26.54
C ASP A 302 -12.94 1.78 -25.20
N GLN A 303 -14.11 2.38 -24.97
CA GLN A 303 -14.46 2.99 -23.69
C GLN A 303 -14.57 1.95 -22.58
N ILE A 304 -15.21 0.81 -22.85
CA ILE A 304 -15.33 -0.31 -21.92
C ILE A 304 -13.94 -0.83 -21.56
N SER A 305 -13.06 -1.04 -22.54
CA SER A 305 -11.67 -1.46 -22.30
C SER A 305 -10.91 -0.44 -21.46
N PHE A 306 -11.09 0.86 -21.71
CA PHE A 306 -10.46 1.91 -20.93
C PHE A 306 -10.93 1.90 -19.48
N ILE A 307 -12.24 1.82 -19.23
CA ILE A 307 -12.79 1.78 -17.87
C ILE A 307 -12.36 0.49 -17.14
N THR A 308 -12.24 -0.61 -17.87
CA THR A 308 -11.77 -1.90 -17.33
C THR A 308 -10.34 -1.78 -16.82
N SER A 309 -9.42 -1.30 -17.66
CA SER A 309 -7.99 -1.30 -17.38
C SER A 309 -7.51 -0.09 -16.58
N GLY A 310 -8.18 1.05 -16.70
CA GLY A 310 -7.64 2.31 -16.22
C GLY A 310 -6.56 2.86 -17.14
N ALA A 311 -5.89 3.92 -16.67
CA ALA A 311 -4.68 4.45 -17.27
C ALA A 311 -3.82 5.14 -16.21
N ALA A 312 -2.56 4.70 -16.13
CA ALA A 312 -1.57 5.30 -15.26
C ALA A 312 -1.30 6.78 -15.61
N ASP A 313 -0.78 7.52 -14.62
CA ASP A 313 -0.38 8.91 -14.77
C ASP A 313 0.59 9.09 -15.96
N ASN A 314 0.38 10.16 -16.75
CA ASN A 314 1.17 10.46 -17.94
C ASN A 314 1.18 9.40 -19.06
N VAL A 315 0.42 8.31 -18.92
CA VAL A 315 0.20 7.35 -20.01
C VAL A 315 -0.98 7.83 -20.84
N ALA A 316 -0.75 8.02 -22.14
CA ALA A 316 -1.82 8.32 -23.07
C ALA A 316 -2.59 7.02 -23.36
N TYR A 317 -3.92 7.12 -23.41
CA TYR A 317 -4.77 6.08 -23.97
C TYR A 317 -5.41 6.63 -25.24
N GLY A 318 -5.17 5.98 -26.39
CA GLY A 318 -5.59 6.51 -27.68
C GLY A 318 -4.98 7.90 -27.99
N GLU A 319 -5.79 8.84 -28.47
CA GLU A 319 -5.40 10.23 -28.81
C GLU A 319 -5.35 11.18 -27.59
N PHE A 320 -5.42 10.64 -26.36
CA PHE A 320 -5.48 11.46 -25.14
C PHE A 320 -4.17 12.25 -24.91
N ALA A 321 -4.28 13.56 -24.66
CA ALA A 321 -3.18 14.33 -24.10
C ALA A 321 -3.07 13.99 -22.61
N ARG A 322 -2.03 13.24 -22.22
CA ARG A 322 -1.61 12.90 -20.84
C ARG A 322 -2.63 13.25 -19.75
N LEU A 323 -3.24 12.23 -19.14
CA LEU A 323 -3.91 12.41 -17.86
C LEU A 323 -2.89 13.12 -16.93
N GLY A 324 -3.29 14.25 -16.33
CA GLY A 324 -2.44 15.00 -15.40
C GLY A 324 -2.13 14.17 -14.15
N ASN A 325 -1.94 14.82 -13.00
CA ASN A 325 -1.65 14.15 -11.71
C ASN A 325 -2.83 13.34 -11.11
N TYR A 326 -3.71 12.75 -11.95
CA TYR A 326 -5.01 12.18 -11.56
C TYR A 326 -5.44 11.01 -12.45
N GLY A 327 -4.52 10.11 -12.82
CA GLY A 327 -4.71 8.91 -13.64
C GLY A 327 -6.02 8.16 -13.40
N MET A 328 -6.50 7.47 -14.43
CA MET A 328 -7.84 6.87 -14.42
C MET A 328 -7.79 5.50 -13.73
N PRO A 329 -8.54 5.27 -12.63
CA PRO A 329 -8.54 3.97 -11.96
C PRO A 329 -9.14 2.89 -12.87
N GLY A 330 -8.59 1.68 -12.83
CA GLY A 330 -9.21 0.51 -13.45
C GLY A 330 -10.35 -0.04 -12.59
N PHE A 331 -11.40 -0.56 -13.23
CA PHE A 331 -12.56 -1.12 -12.53
C PHE A 331 -12.84 -2.60 -12.87
N GLY A 332 -12.07 -3.20 -13.77
CA GLY A 332 -12.28 -4.58 -14.23
C GLY A 332 -12.12 -5.67 -13.17
N ARG A 333 -11.50 -5.35 -12.02
CA ARG A 333 -11.37 -6.26 -10.87
C ARG A 333 -12.49 -6.14 -9.84
N ILE A 334 -13.36 -5.16 -10.00
CA ILE A 334 -14.41 -4.82 -9.03
C ILE A 334 -15.79 -4.89 -9.68
N LEU A 335 -15.89 -4.55 -10.96
CA LEU A 335 -17.12 -4.51 -11.73
C LEU A 335 -17.08 -5.54 -12.86
N THR A 336 -18.24 -6.12 -13.15
CA THR A 336 -18.45 -6.98 -14.31
C THR A 336 -18.41 -6.20 -15.63
N GLN A 337 -18.18 -6.89 -16.73
CA GLN A 337 -18.21 -6.27 -18.06
C GLN A 337 -19.58 -5.68 -18.40
N GLU A 338 -20.66 -6.31 -17.96
CA GLU A 338 -22.02 -5.81 -18.12
C GLU A 338 -22.24 -4.50 -17.34
N GLU A 339 -21.71 -4.40 -16.12
CA GLU A 339 -21.78 -3.18 -15.32
C GLU A 339 -20.96 -2.04 -15.93
N ILE A 340 -19.74 -2.34 -16.42
CA ILE A 340 -18.91 -1.35 -17.13
C ILE A 340 -19.57 -0.88 -18.43
N ARG A 341 -20.24 -1.79 -19.15
CA ARG A 341 -21.05 -1.43 -20.31
C ARG A 341 -22.21 -0.52 -19.93
N ALA A 342 -22.91 -0.81 -18.85
CA ALA A 342 -24.01 0.04 -18.36
C ALA A 342 -23.53 1.46 -17.99
N ILE A 343 -22.35 1.58 -17.38
CA ILE A 343 -21.69 2.89 -17.15
C ILE A 343 -21.43 3.59 -18.48
N SER A 344 -20.83 2.89 -19.45
CA SER A 344 -20.45 3.47 -20.74
C SER A 344 -21.66 3.95 -21.53
N GLU A 345 -22.75 3.17 -21.52
CA GLU A 345 -24.04 3.55 -22.14
C GLU A 345 -24.67 4.77 -21.45
N TYR A 346 -24.61 4.83 -20.11
CA TYR A 346 -25.07 5.99 -19.36
C TYR A 346 -24.26 7.24 -19.70
N GLU A 347 -22.92 7.16 -19.69
CA GLU A 347 -22.03 8.27 -20.03
C GLU A 347 -22.27 8.81 -21.44
N ARG A 348 -22.49 7.92 -22.42
CA ARG A 348 -22.84 8.31 -23.80
C ARG A 348 -24.25 8.89 -23.95
N GLY A 349 -25.14 8.57 -23.01
CA GLY A 349 -26.51 9.07 -22.96
C GLY A 349 -26.68 10.42 -22.27
N LEU A 350 -25.61 11.00 -21.71
CA LEU A 350 -25.66 12.28 -21.01
C LEU A 350 -25.94 13.44 -21.98
N ASP A 351 -26.85 14.35 -21.58
CA ASP A 351 -27.23 15.49 -22.40
C ASP A 351 -26.13 16.57 -22.40
N GLN A 352 -25.61 16.88 -23.59
CA GLN A 352 -24.60 17.92 -23.77
C GLN A 352 -25.13 19.32 -23.43
N ALA A 353 -26.42 19.58 -23.67
CA ALA A 353 -27.02 20.86 -23.35
C ALA A 353 -27.01 21.08 -21.83
N GLU A 354 -27.40 20.06 -21.06
CA GLU A 354 -27.36 20.07 -19.59
C GLU A 354 -25.91 20.19 -19.08
N GLN A 355 -24.93 19.55 -19.70
CA GLN A 355 -23.53 19.66 -19.29
C GLN A 355 -22.91 21.04 -19.60
N SER A 356 -23.48 21.81 -20.53
CA SER A 356 -23.00 23.15 -20.92
C SER A 356 -23.52 24.28 -20.03
N THR A 357 -24.57 24.05 -19.24
CA THR A 357 -25.16 25.03 -18.31
C THR A 357 -24.38 25.20 -17.01
N VAL A 358 -23.13 24.71 -16.93
CA VAL A 358 -22.22 24.88 -15.77
C VAL A 358 -21.77 26.34 -15.56
N GLN A 359 -22.38 27.30 -16.27
CA GLN A 359 -22.22 28.72 -15.95
C GLN A 359 -22.99 29.07 -14.68
N PHE A 360 -22.30 29.75 -13.77
CA PHE A 360 -22.79 30.27 -12.49
C PHE A 360 -24.11 31.07 -12.58
N ALA A 361 -24.49 31.53 -13.78
CA ALA A 361 -25.59 32.45 -14.06
C ALA A 361 -27.00 31.96 -13.69
N GLU A 362 -27.25 30.65 -13.59
CA GLU A 362 -28.59 30.13 -13.23
C GLU A 362 -28.75 29.75 -11.73
N LEU A 363 -27.71 29.93 -10.91
CA LEU A 363 -27.70 29.45 -9.52
C LEU A 363 -27.86 30.56 -8.46
N HIS A 364 -28.03 31.82 -8.87
CA HIS A 364 -28.41 32.93 -8.00
C HIS A 364 -29.82 33.41 -8.33
N THR A 365 -30.82 32.91 -7.62
CA THR A 365 -31.99 33.75 -7.30
C THR A 365 -31.75 34.31 -5.92
N SER A 366 -31.17 35.51 -5.82
CA SER A 366 -31.33 36.30 -4.59
C SER A 366 -32.82 36.51 -4.38
N LYS A 367 -33.30 36.38 -3.14
CA LYS A 367 -34.68 36.72 -2.77
C LYS A 367 -35.05 38.19 -3.08
N ASP A 368 -34.09 39.00 -3.49
CA ASP A 368 -34.26 40.40 -3.85
C ASP A 368 -34.74 40.61 -5.31
N ASP A 369 -34.86 39.53 -6.12
CA ASP A 369 -35.33 39.61 -7.52
C ASP A 369 -36.77 39.06 -7.74
N GLN A 370 -37.64 39.10 -6.72
CA GLN A 370 -39.09 38.85 -6.87
C GLN A 370 -39.95 40.06 -6.50
#